data_AF-A0A841T9T2-F1
#
_entry.id   AF-A0A841T9T2-F1
#
_cell.length_a   1.000
_cell.length_b   1.000
_cell.length_c   1.000
_cell.angle_alpha   90.00
_cell.angle_beta   90.00
_cell.angle_gamma   90.00
#
_symmetry.space_group_name_H-M   'P 1'
#
loop_
_entity.id
_entity.type
_entity.pdbx_description
1 polymer ?
#
loop_
_entity_poly.entity_id
_entity_poly.type
_entity_poly.pdbx_seq_one_letter_code
_entity_poly.pdbx_strand_id
1 'polypeptide(L)'
;MNGVEVVRTKPRDEKFWRELKGELIAATPSLGIDKIGIASPDPFAELKERLLKHREQGYESGFEEPDLNKRTDPALLFDEPRSIIAIAVAYPSKMKNPPVSEPGARRGILSRSAWGEDYHRVLNNRLERLSAWLAERVPEARGLSMVDTGALSDRAVAERAGIGWTGKNSFILSRELGTWTYLGEMITNLPLPPDQPVEDGCGECTRCIDACPTGALVGPGQLNAQRCVSFLTQTKGILEEDVMEKIGNRLYGCDTCQIVCPVNRGIDIGRHAELQPDPEIAKPLLVPLLSMGNREFKEKFGSSAAAWRGRKPIQRNALIGLGNFRDEAAVPDIAKVLREDPRFELRATAAWALGRIGGSDAEAALAEAAGTETDEQALEAIGRALETLRSGGPKRRAGRKKSAEPRTAE
;
A
#
# COMPACT_ATOMS: atom_id res chain seq x y z
N MET A 1 -30.25 -40.68 -37.37
CA MET A 1 -28.91 -40.11 -37.10
C MET A 1 -29.07 -38.61 -37.17
N ASN A 2 -29.24 -37.95 -36.02
CA ASN A 2 -29.43 -36.50 -35.98
C ASN A 2 -28.06 -35.84 -36.17
N GLY A 3 -27.88 -35.17 -37.31
CA GLY A 3 -26.69 -34.41 -37.62
C GLY A 3 -26.51 -33.28 -36.62
N VAL A 4 -25.38 -33.28 -35.92
CA VAL A 4 -24.94 -32.14 -35.12
C VAL A 4 -24.54 -31.05 -36.10
N GLU A 5 -25.37 -30.01 -36.18
CA GLU A 5 -25.09 -28.82 -36.95
C GLU A 5 -23.91 -28.10 -36.26
N VAL A 6 -22.70 -28.25 -36.82
CA VAL A 6 -21.54 -27.48 -36.39
C VAL A 6 -21.82 -26.04 -36.79
N VAL A 7 -22.29 -25.23 -35.84
CA VAL A 7 -22.44 -23.77 -35.99
C VAL A 7 -21.06 -23.22 -36.32
N ARG A 8 -20.78 -23.03 -37.61
CA ARG A 8 -19.57 -22.36 -38.08
C ARG A 8 -19.69 -20.89 -37.66
N THR A 9 -19.07 -20.55 -36.54
CA THR A 9 -18.87 -19.17 -36.14
C THR A 9 -18.16 -18.44 -37.29
N LYS A 10 -18.71 -17.30 -37.72
CA LYS A 10 -18.04 -16.47 -38.72
C LYS A 10 -16.62 -16.15 -38.22
N PRO A 11 -15.59 -16.19 -39.08
CA PRO A 11 -14.26 -15.77 -38.69
C PRO A 11 -14.31 -14.35 -38.09
N ARG A 12 -13.76 -14.19 -36.88
CA ARG A 12 -13.67 -12.88 -36.21
C ARG A 12 -12.49 -12.11 -36.81
N ASP A 13 -12.81 -11.10 -37.61
CA ASP A 13 -11.82 -10.22 -38.25
C ASP A 13 -11.40 -9.06 -37.33
N GLU A 14 -10.50 -8.20 -37.79
CA GLU A 14 -10.06 -7.02 -37.02
C GLU A 14 -11.19 -6.06 -36.66
N LYS A 15 -12.25 -6.00 -37.47
CA LYS A 15 -13.40 -5.12 -37.23
C LYS A 15 -14.17 -5.63 -36.01
N PHE A 16 -14.41 -6.94 -35.91
CA PHE A 16 -15.03 -7.55 -34.74
C PHE A 16 -14.27 -7.20 -33.45
N TRP A 17 -12.94 -7.33 -33.43
CA TRP A 17 -12.15 -7.07 -32.22
C TRP A 17 -12.14 -5.59 -31.81
N ARG A 18 -12.19 -4.66 -32.79
CA ARG A 18 -12.37 -3.24 -32.53
C ARG A 18 -13.75 -2.93 -31.95
N GLU A 19 -14.80 -3.55 -32.48
CA GLU A 19 -16.17 -3.39 -31.97
C GLU A 19 -16.30 -3.97 -30.55
N LEU A 20 -15.77 -5.17 -30.30
CA LEU A 20 -15.76 -5.79 -28.97
C LEU A 20 -15.01 -4.94 -27.94
N LYS A 21 -13.88 -4.33 -28.31
CA LYS A 21 -13.17 -3.38 -27.44
C LYS A 21 -14.05 -2.17 -27.11
N GLY A 22 -14.77 -1.63 -28.09
CA GLY A 22 -15.72 -0.53 -27.87
C GLY A 22 -16.85 -0.91 -26.91
N GLU A 23 -17.44 -2.09 -27.09
CA GLU A 23 -18.47 -2.62 -26.18
C GLU A 23 -17.93 -2.83 -24.75
N LEU A 24 -16.69 -3.33 -24.63
CA LEU A 24 -16.04 -3.55 -23.34
C LEU A 24 -15.84 -2.23 -22.58
N ILE A 25 -15.37 -1.19 -23.27
CA ILE A 25 -15.23 0.15 -22.69
C ILE A 25 -16.61 0.67 -22.23
N ALA A 26 -17.66 0.50 -23.03
CA ALA A 26 -19.01 0.90 -22.66
C ALA A 26 -19.57 0.12 -21.44
N ALA A 27 -19.23 -1.17 -21.32
CA ALA A 27 -19.65 -2.02 -20.21
C ALA A 27 -18.87 -1.78 -18.90
N THR A 28 -17.74 -1.08 -18.96
CA THR A 28 -16.80 -0.89 -17.83
C THR A 28 -17.49 -0.43 -16.52
N PRO A 29 -18.39 0.59 -16.53
CA PRO A 29 -19.10 0.99 -15.31
C PRO A 29 -19.99 -0.11 -14.73
N SER A 30 -20.68 -0.87 -15.58
CA SER A 30 -21.53 -1.99 -15.14
C SER A 30 -20.74 -3.17 -14.60
N LEU A 31 -19.43 -3.24 -14.84
CA LEU A 31 -18.51 -4.21 -14.25
C LEU A 31 -17.93 -3.72 -12.92
N GLY A 32 -18.24 -2.49 -12.50
CA GLY A 32 -17.68 -1.88 -11.30
C GLY A 32 -16.20 -1.52 -11.44
N ILE A 33 -15.77 -1.19 -12.66
CA ILE A 33 -14.41 -0.74 -13.01
C ILE A 33 -14.47 0.76 -13.34
N ASP A 34 -13.47 1.54 -12.95
CA ASP A 34 -13.43 2.99 -13.20
C ASP A 34 -12.69 3.35 -14.49
N LYS A 35 -11.69 2.55 -14.84
CA LYS A 35 -10.96 2.69 -16.11
C LYS A 35 -10.45 1.33 -16.58
N ILE A 36 -10.51 1.12 -17.88
CA ILE A 36 -9.99 -0.07 -18.55
C ILE A 36 -9.05 0.34 -19.68
N GLY A 37 -8.05 -0.48 -19.98
CA GLY A 37 -7.13 -0.27 -21.07
C GLY A 37 -6.57 -1.60 -21.59
N ILE A 38 -6.13 -1.63 -22.84
CA ILE A 38 -5.61 -2.83 -23.49
C ILE A 38 -4.11 -2.64 -23.76
N ALA A 39 -3.28 -3.52 -23.22
CA ALA A 39 -1.85 -3.58 -23.50
C ALA A 39 -1.52 -4.70 -24.50
N SER A 40 -0.42 -4.54 -25.25
CA SER A 40 0.15 -5.64 -26.02
C SER A 40 0.71 -6.73 -25.09
N PRO A 41 0.69 -8.01 -25.51
CA PRO A 41 1.20 -9.13 -24.72
C PRO A 41 2.73 -9.29 -24.81
N ASP A 42 3.42 -8.39 -25.51
CA ASP A 42 4.86 -8.51 -25.75
C ASP A 42 5.67 -8.45 -24.45
N PRO A 43 6.88 -9.03 -24.40
CA PRO A 43 7.73 -8.92 -23.24
C PRO A 43 8.00 -7.46 -22.80
N PHE A 44 8.05 -7.21 -21.50
CA PHE A 44 8.41 -5.93 -20.90
C PHE A 44 9.94 -5.80 -20.80
N ALA A 45 10.61 -5.70 -21.95
CA ALA A 45 12.07 -5.69 -22.03
C ALA A 45 12.72 -4.56 -21.22
N GLU A 46 12.23 -3.32 -21.35
CA GLU A 46 12.75 -2.19 -20.56
C GLU A 46 12.53 -2.37 -19.05
N LEU A 47 11.38 -2.92 -18.66
CA LEU A 47 11.11 -3.22 -17.25
C LEU A 47 12.11 -4.25 -16.72
N LYS A 48 12.44 -5.28 -17.53
CA LYS A 48 13.41 -6.31 -17.14
C LYS A 48 14.76 -5.72 -16.77
N GLU A 49 15.27 -4.80 -17.59
CA GLU A 49 16.53 -4.10 -17.29
C GLU A 49 16.42 -3.24 -16.03
N ARG A 50 15.29 -2.54 -15.83
CA ARG A 50 15.05 -1.74 -14.62
C ARG A 50 15.01 -2.61 -13.37
N LEU A 51 14.34 -3.76 -13.43
CA LEU A 51 14.23 -4.71 -12.31
C LEU A 51 15.58 -5.33 -11.96
N LEU A 52 16.41 -5.68 -12.94
CA LEU A 52 17.77 -6.17 -12.72
C LEU A 52 18.61 -5.14 -11.94
N LYS A 53 18.63 -3.88 -12.40
CA LYS A 53 19.35 -2.80 -11.71
C LYS A 53 18.81 -2.55 -10.30
N HIS A 54 17.49 -2.59 -10.14
CA HIS A 54 16.83 -2.41 -8.85
C HIS A 54 17.22 -3.52 -7.85
N ARG A 55 17.34 -4.77 -8.32
CA ARG A 55 17.85 -5.91 -7.55
C ARG A 55 19.33 -5.77 -7.20
N GLU A 56 20.18 -5.42 -8.16
CA GLU A 56 21.62 -5.19 -7.96
C GLU A 56 21.89 -4.10 -6.91
N GLN A 57 21.02 -3.07 -6.86
CA GLN A 57 21.09 -1.99 -5.87
C GLN A 57 20.56 -2.39 -4.48
N GLY A 58 19.96 -3.58 -4.33
CA GLY A 58 19.33 -4.03 -3.08
C GLY A 58 18.07 -3.24 -2.72
N TYR A 59 17.36 -2.71 -3.73
CA TYR A 59 16.19 -1.85 -3.51
C TYR A 59 14.85 -2.59 -3.48
N GLU A 60 14.82 -3.89 -3.84
CA GLU A 60 13.64 -4.76 -3.75
C GLU A 60 13.12 -4.87 -2.32
N SER A 61 11.81 -5.08 -2.15
CA SER A 61 11.20 -5.31 -0.82
C SER A 61 11.28 -6.77 -0.37
N GLY A 62 11.34 -7.70 -1.33
CA GLY A 62 11.16 -9.13 -1.12
C GLY A 62 9.70 -9.58 -1.13
N PHE A 63 8.76 -8.69 -1.47
CA PHE A 63 7.36 -9.05 -1.73
C PHE A 63 7.09 -9.33 -3.21
N GLU A 64 8.02 -8.93 -4.09
CA GLU A 64 7.93 -9.15 -5.52
C GLU A 64 8.12 -10.64 -5.89
N GLU A 65 7.50 -11.08 -7.00
CA GLU A 65 7.84 -12.37 -7.63
C GLU A 65 9.35 -12.43 -7.94
N PRO A 66 10.09 -13.43 -7.45
CA PRO A 66 11.55 -13.46 -7.60
C PRO A 66 12.01 -13.70 -9.04
N ASP A 67 11.24 -14.43 -9.85
CA ASP A 67 11.59 -14.75 -11.24
C ASP A 67 11.28 -13.58 -12.19
N LEU A 68 12.32 -12.83 -12.55
CA LEU A 68 12.22 -11.68 -13.45
C LEU A 68 11.73 -12.04 -14.85
N ASN A 69 11.90 -13.29 -15.32
CA ASN A 69 11.35 -13.70 -16.59
C ASN A 69 9.82 -13.77 -16.51
N LYS A 70 9.28 -14.41 -15.46
CA LYS A 70 7.83 -14.42 -15.22
C LYS A 70 7.25 -13.03 -15.03
N ARG A 71 7.99 -12.11 -14.40
CA ARG A 71 7.56 -10.71 -14.23
C ARG A 71 7.43 -9.92 -15.51
N THR A 72 8.12 -10.33 -16.57
CA THR A 72 8.32 -9.52 -17.77
C THR A 72 7.91 -10.21 -19.05
N ASP A 73 7.60 -11.51 -19.04
CA ASP A 73 7.17 -12.26 -20.22
C ASP A 73 5.80 -12.91 -19.96
N PRO A 74 4.71 -12.29 -20.48
CA PRO A 74 3.36 -12.85 -20.36
C PRO A 74 3.22 -14.28 -20.92
N ALA A 75 4.03 -14.68 -21.90
CA ALA A 75 3.96 -16.01 -22.50
C ALA A 75 4.47 -17.12 -21.57
N LEU A 76 5.20 -16.78 -20.51
CA LEU A 76 5.58 -17.73 -19.45
C LEU A 76 4.47 -17.98 -18.44
N LEU A 77 3.42 -17.15 -18.44
CA LEU A 77 2.31 -17.22 -17.50
C LEU A 77 1.04 -17.78 -18.16
N PHE A 78 0.86 -17.53 -19.45
CA PHE A 78 -0.36 -17.84 -20.18
C PHE A 78 -0.04 -18.32 -21.59
N ASP A 79 -0.68 -19.41 -22.00
CA ASP A 79 -0.48 -20.00 -23.33
C ASP A 79 -1.17 -19.18 -24.44
N GLU A 80 -0.40 -18.84 -25.46
CA GLU A 80 -0.77 -17.99 -26.60
C GLU A 80 -1.40 -16.63 -26.19
N PRO A 81 -0.68 -15.76 -25.45
CA PRO A 81 -1.23 -14.47 -25.06
C PRO A 81 -1.36 -13.56 -26.29
N ARG A 82 -2.49 -12.87 -26.42
CA ARG A 82 -2.80 -11.99 -27.56
C ARG A 82 -3.09 -10.55 -27.16
N SER A 83 -3.50 -10.31 -25.90
CA SER A 83 -3.52 -8.99 -25.27
C SER A 83 -3.56 -9.12 -23.75
N ILE A 84 -3.38 -7.98 -23.06
CA ILE A 84 -3.55 -7.88 -21.60
C ILE A 84 -4.57 -6.78 -21.33
N ILE A 85 -5.63 -7.07 -20.59
CA ILE A 85 -6.65 -6.11 -20.18
C ILE A 85 -6.28 -5.57 -18.80
N ALA A 86 -5.93 -4.28 -18.71
CA ALA A 86 -5.67 -3.60 -17.45
C ALA A 86 -6.95 -2.96 -16.93
N ILE A 87 -7.21 -3.07 -15.63
CA ILE A 87 -8.31 -2.40 -14.93
C ILE A 87 -7.79 -1.49 -13.83
N ALA A 88 -8.49 -0.39 -13.59
CA ALA A 88 -8.30 0.44 -12.41
C ALA A 88 -9.65 0.66 -11.70
N VAL A 89 -9.61 0.53 -10.38
CA VAL A 89 -10.74 0.80 -9.48
C VAL A 89 -10.31 1.88 -8.49
N ALA A 90 -11.00 3.01 -8.52
CA ALA A 90 -10.70 4.15 -7.67
C ALA A 90 -11.16 3.90 -6.23
N TYR A 91 -10.40 4.41 -5.26
CA TYR A 91 -10.74 4.33 -3.84
C TYR A 91 -10.80 5.73 -3.20
N PRO A 92 -11.58 5.91 -2.12
CA PRO A 92 -11.76 7.22 -1.51
C PRO A 92 -10.44 7.76 -0.93
N SER A 93 -10.21 9.06 -1.10
CA SER A 93 -9.04 9.74 -0.56
C SER A 93 -9.35 10.51 0.73
N LYS A 94 -10.64 10.63 1.07
CA LYS A 94 -11.10 11.26 2.31
C LYS A 94 -11.96 10.31 3.13
N MET A 95 -11.83 10.46 4.45
CA MET A 95 -12.66 9.80 5.44
C MET A 95 -13.73 10.78 5.90
N LYS A 96 -15.00 10.35 5.93
CA LYS A 96 -16.09 11.13 6.51
C LYS A 96 -15.98 11.08 8.04
N ASN A 97 -16.18 12.23 8.71
CA ASN A 97 -16.15 12.36 10.17
C ASN A 97 -14.96 11.65 10.85
N PRO A 98 -13.70 11.97 10.47
CA PRO A 98 -12.53 11.28 11.01
C PRO A 98 -12.42 11.57 12.53
N PRO A 99 -12.28 10.55 13.39
CA PRO A 99 -12.24 10.75 14.83
C PRO A 99 -10.99 11.54 15.22
N VAL A 100 -11.09 12.34 16.28
CA VAL A 100 -9.99 13.18 16.77
C VAL A 100 -8.95 12.32 17.48
N SER A 101 -7.67 12.71 17.36
CA SER A 101 -6.55 12.07 18.05
C SER A 101 -5.95 13.05 19.05
N GLU A 102 -6.15 12.79 20.33
CA GLU A 102 -5.81 13.69 21.44
C GLU A 102 -5.12 12.91 22.58
N PRO A 103 -4.42 13.57 23.51
CA PRO A 103 -3.79 12.89 24.65
C PRO A 103 -4.77 11.95 25.38
N GLY A 104 -4.33 10.74 25.74
CA GLY A 104 -5.20 9.71 26.34
C GLY A 104 -6.15 8.98 25.36
N ALA A 105 -6.34 9.51 24.15
CA ALA A 105 -7.13 8.90 23.07
C ALA A 105 -6.39 8.97 21.72
N ARG A 106 -5.07 8.74 21.74
CA ARG A 106 -4.25 8.81 20.54
C ARG A 106 -4.63 7.71 19.56
N ARG A 107 -4.70 8.09 18.28
CA ARG A 107 -5.09 7.19 17.19
C ARG A 107 -3.98 7.00 16.17
N GLY A 108 -3.89 5.77 15.67
CA GLY A 108 -3.09 5.45 14.50
C GLY A 108 -3.86 5.69 13.22
N ILE A 109 -3.22 5.46 12.08
CA ILE A 109 -3.87 5.56 10.76
C ILE A 109 -3.40 4.42 9.84
N LEU A 110 -4.34 3.79 9.16
CA LEU A 110 -4.07 2.89 8.03
C LEU A 110 -4.05 3.71 6.73
N SER A 111 -3.14 3.37 5.82
CA SER A 111 -3.11 3.84 4.44
C SER A 111 -4.49 3.72 3.78
N ARG A 112 -4.81 4.66 2.89
CA ARG A 112 -6.06 4.63 2.11
C ARG A 112 -6.21 3.34 1.30
N SER A 113 -5.09 2.74 0.89
CA SER A 113 -5.06 1.46 0.19
C SER A 113 -5.51 0.26 1.04
N ALA A 114 -5.81 0.46 2.32
CA ALA A 114 -6.29 -0.58 3.23
C ALA A 114 -7.65 -0.20 3.88
N TRP A 115 -8.33 0.82 3.34
CA TRP A 115 -9.66 1.21 3.79
C TRP A 115 -10.73 0.32 3.15
N GLY A 116 -11.75 -0.03 3.93
CA GLY A 116 -12.83 -0.89 3.49
C GLY A 116 -12.39 -2.35 3.30
N GLU A 117 -13.08 -3.03 2.40
CA GLU A 117 -12.80 -4.39 1.99
C GLU A 117 -11.47 -4.49 1.23
N ASP A 118 -10.74 -5.57 1.47
CA ASP A 118 -9.48 -5.88 0.80
C ASP A 118 -9.62 -5.84 -0.73
N TYR A 119 -8.84 -4.95 -1.36
CA TYR A 119 -8.90 -4.72 -2.80
C TYR A 119 -8.58 -5.97 -3.62
N HIS A 120 -7.81 -6.93 -3.08
CA HIS A 120 -7.58 -8.20 -3.75
C HIS A 120 -8.91 -8.91 -4.05
N ARG A 121 -9.83 -8.94 -3.08
CA ARG A 121 -11.16 -9.55 -3.26
C ARG A 121 -12.03 -8.72 -4.19
N VAL A 122 -11.99 -7.39 -4.04
CA VAL A 122 -12.77 -6.47 -4.88
C VAL A 122 -12.38 -6.58 -6.36
N LEU A 123 -11.09 -6.53 -6.67
CA LEU A 123 -10.61 -6.56 -8.05
C LEU A 123 -10.73 -7.96 -8.68
N ASN A 124 -10.47 -9.04 -7.92
CA ASN A 124 -10.74 -10.38 -8.43
C ASN A 124 -12.21 -10.55 -8.80
N ASN A 125 -13.15 -10.05 -7.98
CA ASN A 125 -14.57 -10.06 -8.33
C ASN A 125 -14.86 -9.24 -9.62
N ARG A 126 -14.16 -8.13 -9.85
CA ARG A 126 -14.32 -7.35 -11.09
C ARG A 126 -13.78 -8.11 -12.29
N LEU A 127 -12.63 -8.76 -12.15
CA LEU A 127 -12.00 -9.56 -13.21
C LEU A 127 -12.82 -10.83 -13.51
N GLU A 128 -13.48 -11.44 -12.53
CA GLU A 128 -14.43 -12.54 -12.74
C GLU A 128 -15.64 -12.09 -13.57
N ARG A 129 -16.22 -10.93 -13.23
CA ARG A 129 -17.34 -10.34 -14.01
C ARG A 129 -16.91 -9.98 -15.43
N LEU A 130 -15.72 -9.43 -15.59
CA LEU A 130 -15.12 -9.16 -16.89
C LEU A 130 -14.95 -10.46 -17.71
N SER A 131 -14.43 -11.52 -17.08
CA SER A 131 -14.25 -12.83 -17.70
C SER A 131 -15.58 -13.41 -18.19
N ALA A 132 -16.62 -13.36 -17.34
CA ALA A 132 -17.97 -13.80 -17.71
C ALA A 132 -18.54 -12.98 -18.87
N TRP A 133 -18.37 -11.66 -18.84
CA TRP A 133 -18.84 -10.76 -19.91
C TRP A 133 -18.16 -11.05 -21.26
N LEU A 134 -16.86 -11.38 -21.24
CA LEU A 134 -16.11 -11.79 -22.43
C LEU A 134 -16.56 -13.15 -22.94
N ALA A 135 -16.77 -14.13 -22.06
CA ALA A 135 -17.20 -15.48 -22.42
C ALA A 135 -18.58 -15.51 -23.10
N GLU A 136 -19.50 -14.61 -22.74
CA GLU A 136 -20.79 -14.46 -23.41
C GLU A 136 -20.67 -14.06 -24.89
N ARG A 137 -19.61 -13.30 -25.25
CA ARG A 137 -19.39 -12.77 -26.61
C ARG A 137 -18.40 -13.60 -27.40
N VAL A 138 -17.45 -14.21 -26.70
CA VAL A 138 -16.37 -15.05 -27.24
C VAL A 138 -16.25 -16.31 -26.38
N PRO A 139 -17.00 -17.37 -26.70
CA PRO A 139 -17.02 -18.60 -25.88
C PRO A 139 -15.65 -19.27 -25.72
N GLU A 140 -14.71 -19.06 -26.65
CA GLU A 140 -13.34 -19.56 -26.55
C GLU A 140 -12.36 -18.64 -25.79
N ALA A 141 -12.87 -17.55 -25.19
CA ALA A 141 -12.06 -16.64 -24.40
C ALA A 141 -11.45 -17.37 -23.20
N ARG A 142 -10.13 -17.23 -23.06
CA ARG A 142 -9.36 -17.68 -21.91
C ARG A 142 -8.72 -16.46 -21.27
N GLY A 143 -8.64 -16.45 -19.94
CA GLY A 143 -8.06 -15.36 -19.18
C GLY A 143 -7.29 -15.86 -17.97
N LEU A 144 -6.16 -15.20 -17.67
CA LEU A 144 -5.45 -15.32 -16.40
C LEU A 144 -5.47 -13.97 -15.71
N SER A 145 -6.26 -13.88 -14.63
CA SER A 145 -6.46 -12.68 -13.82
C SER A 145 -5.41 -12.57 -12.72
N MET A 146 -4.92 -11.36 -12.48
CA MET A 146 -3.86 -11.06 -11.52
C MET A 146 -4.13 -9.71 -10.86
N VAL A 147 -3.89 -9.64 -9.55
CA VAL A 147 -4.04 -8.44 -8.72
C VAL A 147 -2.98 -8.51 -7.63
N ASP A 148 -1.96 -7.64 -7.68
CA ASP A 148 -0.84 -7.48 -6.72
C ASP A 148 0.04 -8.71 -6.48
N THR A 149 -0.56 -9.85 -6.13
CA THR A 149 0.11 -11.12 -5.81
C THR A 149 0.51 -11.92 -7.06
N GLY A 150 0.26 -11.37 -8.25
CA GLY A 150 0.68 -11.95 -9.51
C GLY A 150 2.17 -11.77 -9.80
N ALA A 151 2.69 -12.49 -10.80
CA ALA A 151 4.04 -12.32 -11.29
C ALA A 151 4.30 -10.98 -12.00
N LEU A 152 3.35 -10.48 -12.82
CA LEU A 152 3.53 -9.26 -13.60
C LEU A 152 3.75 -8.03 -12.70
N SER A 153 4.10 -6.91 -13.33
CA SER A 153 4.02 -5.60 -12.67
C SER A 153 2.74 -4.91 -13.11
N ASP A 154 1.73 -4.89 -12.24
CA ASP A 154 0.42 -4.25 -12.49
C ASP A 154 0.59 -2.80 -12.97
N ARG A 155 1.60 -2.10 -12.43
CA ARG A 155 1.92 -0.73 -12.83
C ARG A 155 2.44 -0.65 -14.26
N ALA A 156 3.37 -1.52 -14.66
CA ALA A 156 3.88 -1.53 -16.03
C ALA A 156 2.80 -1.94 -17.04
N VAL A 157 1.91 -2.87 -16.66
CA VAL A 157 0.73 -3.24 -17.46
C VAL A 157 -0.19 -2.03 -17.61
N ALA A 158 -0.52 -1.34 -16.52
CA ALA A 158 -1.38 -0.16 -16.51
C ALA A 158 -0.81 1.02 -17.32
N GLU A 159 0.50 1.26 -17.25
CA GLU A 159 1.19 2.27 -18.08
C GLU A 159 1.08 1.92 -19.56
N ARG A 160 1.42 0.69 -19.96
CA ARG A 160 1.35 0.23 -21.35
C ARG A 160 -0.08 0.27 -21.89
N ALA A 161 -1.06 -0.03 -21.04
CA ALA A 161 -2.48 -0.04 -21.39
C ALA A 161 -3.12 1.36 -21.40
N GLY A 162 -2.37 2.44 -21.10
CA GLY A 162 -2.91 3.80 -21.12
C GLY A 162 -3.85 4.14 -19.95
N ILE A 163 -3.80 3.38 -18.85
CA ILE A 163 -4.53 3.73 -17.62
C ILE A 163 -4.02 5.07 -17.06
N GLY A 164 -2.71 5.27 -17.13
CA GLY A 164 -2.03 6.47 -16.65
C GLY A 164 -0.55 6.43 -17.02
N TRP A 165 0.24 7.31 -16.42
CA TRP A 165 1.70 7.33 -16.58
C TRP A 165 2.40 7.01 -15.24
N THR A 166 3.62 6.46 -15.29
CA THR A 166 4.41 6.25 -14.07
C THR A 166 4.94 7.58 -13.53
N GLY A 167 4.50 7.99 -12.35
CA GLY A 167 4.95 9.22 -11.72
C GLY A 167 6.30 9.08 -11.03
N LYS A 168 6.90 10.23 -10.69
CA LYS A 168 8.16 10.29 -9.92
C LYS A 168 8.09 9.64 -8.53
N ASN A 169 6.88 9.41 -8.00
CA ASN A 169 6.62 8.67 -6.76
C ASN A 169 6.42 7.14 -6.98
N SER A 170 6.65 6.66 -8.20
CA SER A 170 6.49 5.27 -8.65
C SER A 170 5.04 4.74 -8.68
N PHE A 171 4.03 5.59 -8.50
CA PHE A 171 2.62 5.22 -8.73
C PHE A 171 2.20 5.43 -10.18
N ILE A 172 1.10 4.81 -10.59
CA ILE A 172 0.39 5.18 -11.82
C ILE A 172 -0.48 6.41 -11.52
N LEU A 173 -0.31 7.44 -12.33
CA LEU A 173 -1.04 8.70 -12.24
C LEU A 173 -2.04 8.78 -13.39
N SER A 174 -3.29 9.06 -13.05
CA SER A 174 -4.34 9.37 -14.01
C SER A 174 -4.83 10.80 -13.76
N ARG A 175 -5.14 11.54 -14.83
CA ARG A 175 -5.70 12.90 -14.70
C ARG A 175 -7.09 12.89 -14.04
N GLU A 176 -7.87 11.83 -14.27
CA GLU A 176 -9.25 11.72 -13.79
C GLU A 176 -9.37 10.97 -12.45
N LEU A 177 -8.48 10.02 -12.17
CA LEU A 177 -8.51 9.18 -10.96
C LEU A 177 -7.42 9.52 -9.95
N GLY A 178 -6.46 10.38 -10.31
CA GLY A 178 -5.27 10.62 -9.50
C GLY A 178 -4.39 9.38 -9.41
N THR A 179 -3.79 9.17 -8.25
CA THR A 179 -3.10 7.91 -7.88
C THR A 179 -3.96 7.01 -7.00
N TRP A 180 -5.19 7.43 -6.67
CA TRP A 180 -6.08 6.74 -5.75
C TRP A 180 -6.83 5.59 -6.44
N THR A 181 -6.06 4.68 -7.03
CA THR A 181 -6.56 3.53 -7.79
C THR A 181 -5.86 2.24 -7.38
N TYR A 182 -6.64 1.18 -7.21
CA TYR A 182 -6.15 -0.19 -7.26
C TYR A 182 -6.02 -0.62 -8.72
N LEU A 183 -5.05 -1.49 -9.00
CA LEU A 183 -4.76 -2.01 -10.33
C LEU A 183 -4.95 -3.53 -10.34
N GLY A 184 -5.36 -4.05 -11.48
CA GLY A 184 -5.35 -5.48 -11.76
C GLY A 184 -5.37 -5.70 -13.27
N GLU A 185 -5.12 -6.93 -13.67
CA GLU A 185 -5.01 -7.26 -15.09
C GLU A 185 -5.52 -8.67 -15.41
N MET A 186 -5.81 -8.88 -16.70
CA MET A 186 -6.12 -10.18 -17.27
C MET A 186 -5.32 -10.40 -18.55
N ILE A 187 -4.40 -11.37 -18.55
CA ILE A 187 -3.77 -11.85 -19.79
C ILE A 187 -4.81 -12.69 -20.53
N THR A 188 -4.98 -12.49 -21.84
CA THR A 188 -6.00 -13.19 -22.61
C THR A 188 -5.53 -13.61 -24.01
N ASN A 189 -6.15 -14.67 -24.55
CA ASN A 189 -5.97 -15.13 -25.93
C ASN A 189 -6.75 -14.28 -26.96
N LEU A 190 -7.48 -13.26 -26.51
CA LEU A 190 -8.21 -12.36 -27.40
C LEU A 190 -7.27 -11.30 -28.01
N PRO A 191 -7.23 -11.13 -29.35
CA PRO A 191 -6.39 -10.14 -30.01
C PRO A 191 -7.05 -8.76 -30.01
N LEU A 192 -7.36 -8.24 -28.82
CA LEU A 192 -7.93 -6.90 -28.66
C LEU A 192 -6.90 -5.84 -29.08
N PRO A 193 -7.27 -4.81 -29.87
CA PRO A 193 -6.34 -3.77 -30.29
C PRO A 193 -5.76 -3.01 -29.07
N PRO A 194 -4.43 -2.85 -28.97
CA PRO A 194 -3.81 -2.16 -27.84
C PRO A 194 -4.12 -0.66 -27.83
N ASP A 195 -4.19 -0.10 -26.63
CA ASP A 195 -4.16 1.34 -26.37
C ASP A 195 -2.73 1.87 -26.38
N GLN A 196 -2.59 3.18 -26.24
CA GLN A 196 -1.30 3.87 -26.20
C GLN A 196 -0.99 4.37 -24.79
N PRO A 197 0.29 4.32 -24.35
CA PRO A 197 0.70 4.95 -23.11
C PRO A 197 0.34 6.43 -23.05
N VAL A 198 0.03 6.91 -21.85
CA VAL A 198 -0.26 8.34 -21.60
C VAL A 198 1.06 9.09 -21.41
N GLU A 199 1.13 10.31 -21.92
CA GLU A 199 2.28 11.21 -21.74
C GLU A 199 2.53 11.55 -20.25
N ASP A 200 3.80 11.64 -19.87
CA ASP A 200 4.21 12.03 -18.51
C ASP A 200 3.71 13.43 -18.15
N GLY A 201 2.96 13.53 -17.05
CA GLY A 201 2.45 14.78 -16.51
C GLY A 201 3.22 15.36 -15.31
N CYS A 202 4.36 14.80 -14.90
CA CYS A 202 5.14 15.26 -13.75
C CYS A 202 5.96 16.52 -14.04
N GLY A 203 6.53 16.65 -15.25
CA GLY A 203 7.47 17.73 -15.59
C GLY A 203 8.59 17.87 -14.56
N GLU A 204 8.96 19.10 -14.19
CA GLU A 204 10.03 19.38 -13.22
C GLU A 204 9.63 19.20 -11.73
N CYS A 205 8.41 18.73 -11.44
CA CYS A 205 7.95 18.59 -10.05
C CYS A 205 8.78 17.55 -9.26
N THR A 206 9.15 17.86 -8.00
CA THR A 206 9.87 16.96 -7.09
C THR A 206 9.17 16.74 -5.74
N ARG A 207 7.95 17.27 -5.56
CA ARG A 207 7.25 17.33 -4.25
C ARG A 207 7.18 16.00 -3.51
N CYS A 208 6.99 14.88 -4.22
CA CYS A 208 6.92 13.55 -3.61
C CYS A 208 8.27 13.06 -3.07
N ILE A 209 9.35 13.34 -3.80
CA ILE A 209 10.72 13.02 -3.42
C ILE A 209 11.09 13.84 -2.17
N ASP A 210 10.86 15.16 -2.22
CA ASP A 210 11.19 16.08 -1.14
C ASP A 210 10.39 15.80 0.16
N ALA A 211 9.15 15.33 0.02
CA ALA A 211 8.29 15.02 1.17
C ALA A 211 8.47 13.59 1.72
N CYS A 212 9.24 12.73 1.05
CA CYS A 212 9.41 11.34 1.48
C CYS A 212 10.08 11.30 2.87
N PRO A 213 9.42 10.80 3.94
CA PRO A 213 9.92 10.95 5.31
C PRO A 213 11.31 10.36 5.55
N THR A 214 11.63 9.30 4.80
CA THR A 214 12.85 8.49 4.93
C THR A 214 13.82 8.66 3.76
N GLY A 215 13.50 9.52 2.78
CA GLY A 215 14.26 9.62 1.54
C GLY A 215 14.25 8.35 0.69
N ALA A 216 13.21 7.53 0.81
CA ALA A 216 13.11 6.26 0.09
C ALA A 216 12.94 6.43 -1.43
N LEU A 217 12.39 7.56 -1.88
CA LEU A 217 12.41 7.92 -3.29
C LEU A 217 13.78 8.53 -3.61
N VAL A 218 14.71 7.68 -4.06
CA VAL A 218 16.11 8.06 -4.30
C VAL A 218 16.31 8.79 -5.65
N GLY A 219 15.29 8.75 -6.50
CA GLY A 219 15.24 9.48 -7.77
C GLY A 219 13.85 9.41 -8.41
N PRO A 220 13.64 10.11 -9.54
CA PRO A 220 12.40 10.05 -10.32
C PRO A 220 11.99 8.61 -10.65
N GLY A 221 10.89 8.13 -10.06
CA GLY A 221 10.37 6.78 -10.29
C GLY A 221 11.21 5.66 -9.65
N GLN A 222 12.25 5.99 -8.88
CA GLN A 222 13.15 5.03 -8.25
C GLN A 222 12.93 5.00 -6.74
N LEU A 223 12.41 3.87 -6.25
CA LEU A 223 12.16 3.61 -4.84
C LEU A 223 13.24 2.68 -4.28
N ASN A 224 13.83 3.00 -3.15
CA ASN A 224 14.49 2.02 -2.29
C ASN A 224 13.45 1.50 -1.29
N ALA A 225 12.91 0.30 -1.54
CA ALA A 225 11.82 -0.24 -0.74
C ALA A 225 12.25 -0.52 0.71
N GLN A 226 13.52 -0.87 0.93
CA GLN A 226 14.09 -1.10 2.27
C GLN A 226 14.01 0.14 3.17
N ARG A 227 13.88 1.35 2.60
CA ARG A 227 13.66 2.59 3.36
C ARG A 227 12.23 3.10 3.29
N CYS A 228 11.34 2.49 2.51
CA CYS A 228 9.97 2.98 2.34
C CYS A 228 9.13 2.72 3.58
N VAL A 229 8.52 3.77 4.16
CA VAL A 229 7.63 3.62 5.33
C VAL A 229 6.50 2.62 5.06
N SER A 230 5.98 2.55 3.83
CA SER A 230 4.97 1.57 3.47
C SER A 230 5.45 0.13 3.67
N PHE A 231 6.66 -0.20 3.19
CA PHE A 231 7.28 -1.50 3.41
C PHE A 231 7.59 -1.73 4.90
N LEU A 232 8.23 -0.76 5.55
CA LEU A 232 8.70 -0.86 6.93
C LEU A 232 7.56 -1.12 7.92
N THR A 233 6.37 -0.56 7.69
CA THR A 233 5.19 -0.86 8.53
C THR A 233 4.71 -2.31 8.44
N GLN A 234 5.14 -3.07 7.43
CA GLN A 234 4.70 -4.46 7.17
C GLN A 234 5.73 -5.53 7.54
N THR A 235 6.96 -5.11 7.85
CA THR A 235 8.03 -6.00 8.33
C THR A 235 7.67 -6.58 9.70
N LYS A 236 8.22 -7.77 10.01
CA LYS A 236 7.94 -8.49 11.26
C LYS A 236 9.02 -8.28 12.34
N GLY A 237 10.19 -7.77 11.98
CA GLY A 237 11.31 -7.56 12.90
C GLY A 237 11.24 -6.21 13.64
N ILE A 238 12.30 -5.93 14.39
CA ILE A 238 12.58 -4.62 14.96
C ILE A 238 12.90 -3.64 13.84
N LEU A 239 12.53 -2.37 14.03
CA LEU A 239 12.88 -1.29 13.11
C LEU A 239 14.01 -0.46 13.71
N GLU A 240 14.86 0.07 12.84
CA GLU A 240 15.86 1.07 13.23
C GLU A 240 15.22 2.31 13.86
N GLU A 241 15.90 2.89 14.84
CA GLU A 241 15.37 4.03 15.59
C GLU A 241 15.07 5.23 14.69
N ASP A 242 15.95 5.56 13.74
CA ASP A 242 15.74 6.68 12.81
C ASP A 242 14.47 6.51 11.97
N VAL A 243 14.10 5.27 11.66
CA VAL A 243 12.86 4.91 10.97
C VAL A 243 11.67 5.06 11.91
N MET A 244 11.75 4.53 13.14
CA MET A 244 10.67 4.63 14.12
C MET A 244 10.27 6.08 14.38
N GLU A 245 11.23 7.02 14.41
CA GLU A 245 10.94 8.45 14.51
C GLU A 245 10.16 9.04 13.32
N LYS A 246 10.34 8.47 12.12
CA LYS A 246 9.79 8.98 10.85
C LYS A 246 8.45 8.35 10.48
N ILE A 247 8.09 7.20 11.08
CA ILE A 247 6.81 6.52 10.86
C ILE A 247 5.62 7.37 11.31
N GLY A 248 5.78 8.20 12.35
CA GLY A 248 4.68 8.95 12.96
C GLY A 248 3.70 7.99 13.64
N ASN A 249 2.41 8.11 13.33
CA ASN A 249 1.34 7.23 13.84
C ASN A 249 0.78 6.27 12.78
N ARG A 250 1.55 5.98 11.72
CA ARG A 250 1.13 5.08 10.64
C ARG A 250 1.21 3.64 11.11
N LEU A 251 0.07 2.95 11.09
CA LEU A 251 -0.03 1.54 11.49
C LEU A 251 0.21 0.57 10.33
N TYR A 252 -0.15 0.99 9.11
CA TYR A 252 0.02 0.23 7.88
C TYR A 252 0.12 1.17 6.68
N GLY A 253 1.12 0.99 5.84
CA GLY A 253 1.32 1.77 4.62
C GLY A 253 1.74 3.23 4.86
N CYS A 254 1.89 3.99 3.76
CA CYS A 254 2.24 5.41 3.81
C CYS A 254 1.73 6.15 2.57
N ASP A 255 0.91 7.18 2.78
CA ASP A 255 0.31 7.96 1.70
C ASP A 255 1.07 9.26 1.36
N THR A 256 2.18 9.56 2.04
CA THR A 256 2.81 10.90 1.98
C THR A 256 3.14 11.34 0.56
N CYS A 257 3.76 10.47 -0.24
CA CYS A 257 4.15 10.79 -1.62
C CYS A 257 2.95 10.91 -2.58
N GLN A 258 1.77 10.41 -2.20
CA GLN A 258 0.51 10.60 -2.92
C GLN A 258 -0.19 11.87 -2.47
N ILE A 259 -0.30 12.12 -1.15
CA ILE A 259 -0.98 13.30 -0.57
C ILE A 259 -0.37 14.60 -1.08
N VAL A 260 0.95 14.67 -1.23
CA VAL A 260 1.63 15.89 -1.70
C VAL A 260 1.58 16.07 -3.22
N CYS A 261 1.16 15.05 -3.97
CA CYS A 261 1.14 15.05 -5.43
C CYS A 261 0.09 16.06 -5.96
N PRO A 262 0.47 17.01 -6.83
CA PRO A 262 -0.49 17.96 -7.41
C PRO A 262 -1.62 17.30 -8.21
N VAL A 263 -1.36 16.15 -8.83
CA VAL A 263 -2.36 15.41 -9.63
C VAL A 263 -3.53 14.90 -8.78
N ASN A 264 -3.32 14.68 -7.48
CA ASN A 264 -4.37 14.27 -6.56
C ASN A 264 -5.22 15.44 -6.03
N ARG A 265 -4.92 16.68 -6.41
CA ARG A 265 -5.63 17.85 -5.89
C ARG A 265 -7.10 17.81 -6.33
N GLY A 266 -8.00 17.77 -5.35
CA GLY A 266 -9.44 17.78 -5.60
C GLY A 266 -10.04 16.42 -5.92
N ILE A 267 -9.24 15.36 -6.02
CA ILE A 267 -9.71 14.02 -6.37
C ILE A 267 -10.06 13.23 -5.10
N ASP A 268 -11.33 12.86 -4.99
CA ASP A 268 -11.87 11.98 -3.96
C ASP A 268 -13.04 11.18 -4.56
N ILE A 269 -12.81 9.90 -4.86
CA ILE A 269 -13.77 9.04 -5.56
C ILE A 269 -14.24 7.95 -4.61
N GLY A 270 -15.47 8.10 -4.10
CA GLY A 270 -16.06 7.22 -3.10
C GLY A 270 -17.32 6.49 -3.58
N ARG A 271 -17.38 6.06 -4.85
CA ARG A 271 -18.58 5.43 -5.42
C ARG A 271 -18.70 3.92 -5.16
N HIS A 272 -17.60 3.25 -4.79
CA HIS A 272 -17.62 1.85 -4.36
C HIS A 272 -17.86 1.81 -2.85
N ALA A 273 -19.01 1.25 -2.46
CA ALA A 273 -19.46 1.26 -1.08
C ALA A 273 -18.57 0.39 -0.18
N GLU A 274 -18.13 -0.76 -0.70
CA GLU A 274 -17.25 -1.70 -0.02
C GLU A 274 -15.85 -1.14 0.27
N LEU A 275 -15.43 -0.10 -0.45
CA LEU A 275 -14.14 0.58 -0.26
C LEU A 275 -14.23 1.79 0.70
N GLN A 276 -15.40 2.07 1.26
CA GLN A 276 -15.54 3.16 2.22
C GLN A 276 -14.85 2.82 3.55
N PRO A 277 -14.08 3.75 4.13
CA PRO A 277 -13.46 3.52 5.43
C PRO A 277 -14.50 3.50 6.56
N ASP A 278 -14.42 2.49 7.42
CA ASP A 278 -14.89 2.62 8.80
C ASP A 278 -13.85 3.43 9.60
N PRO A 279 -14.18 4.61 10.15
CA PRO A 279 -13.23 5.43 10.88
C PRO A 279 -12.60 4.75 12.11
N GLU A 280 -13.30 3.83 12.78
CA GLU A 280 -12.80 3.12 13.96
C GLU A 280 -11.85 1.95 13.62
N ILE A 281 -11.84 1.52 12.36
CA ILE A 281 -10.89 0.53 11.82
C ILE A 281 -9.74 1.25 11.12
N ALA A 282 -10.04 2.22 10.26
CA ALA A 282 -9.05 2.96 9.49
C ALA A 282 -8.21 3.92 10.34
N LYS A 283 -8.77 4.45 11.43
CA LYS A 283 -8.10 5.36 12.38
C LYS A 283 -8.31 4.90 13.83
N PRO A 284 -7.81 3.71 14.22
CA PRO A 284 -8.12 3.09 15.51
C PRO A 284 -7.36 3.75 16.66
N LEU A 285 -7.90 3.65 17.88
CA LEU A 285 -7.17 3.98 19.12
C LEU A 285 -5.93 3.09 19.24
N LEU A 286 -4.81 3.69 19.67
CA LEU A 286 -3.52 2.99 19.77
C LEU A 286 -3.45 2.02 20.94
N VAL A 287 -3.87 2.46 22.14
CA VAL A 287 -3.76 1.67 23.37
C VAL A 287 -4.52 0.33 23.27
N PRO A 288 -5.78 0.27 22.81
CA PRO A 288 -6.49 -1.00 22.66
C PRO A 288 -5.82 -2.01 21.73
N LEU A 289 -4.99 -1.55 20.77
CA LEU A 289 -4.26 -2.47 19.88
C LEU A 289 -3.20 -3.27 20.64
N LEU A 290 -2.61 -2.73 21.71
CA LEU A 290 -1.48 -3.35 22.41
C LEU A 290 -1.85 -4.71 23.01
N SER A 291 -3.07 -4.86 23.52
CA SER A 291 -3.59 -6.08 24.14
C SER A 291 -4.48 -6.93 23.23
N MET A 292 -4.82 -6.42 22.04
CA MET A 292 -5.75 -7.07 21.10
C MET A 292 -5.33 -8.48 20.71
N GLY A 293 -6.17 -9.48 21.00
CA GLY A 293 -5.93 -10.90 20.69
C GLY A 293 -6.07 -11.25 19.21
N ASN A 294 -5.67 -12.47 18.81
CA ASN A 294 -5.79 -12.93 17.42
C ASN A 294 -7.25 -12.98 16.92
N ARG A 295 -8.18 -13.44 17.77
CA ARG A 295 -9.61 -13.54 17.43
C ARG A 295 -10.21 -12.16 17.17
N GLU A 296 -10.05 -11.25 18.12
CA GLU A 296 -10.50 -9.87 18.01
C GLU A 296 -9.87 -9.14 16.82
N PHE A 297 -8.57 -9.34 16.57
CA PHE A 297 -7.89 -8.77 15.41
C PHE A 297 -8.51 -9.28 14.09
N LYS A 298 -8.80 -10.57 13.99
CA LYS A 298 -9.45 -11.14 12.79
C LYS A 298 -10.86 -10.60 12.60
N GLU A 299 -11.63 -10.47 13.68
CA GLU A 299 -12.99 -9.91 13.64
C GLU A 299 -12.97 -8.44 13.22
N LYS A 300 -12.03 -7.63 13.72
CA LYS A 300 -11.98 -6.20 13.46
C LYS A 300 -11.26 -5.80 12.17
N PHE A 301 -10.15 -6.45 11.84
CA PHE A 301 -9.29 -6.07 10.72
C PHE A 301 -9.24 -7.11 9.60
N GLY A 302 -9.79 -8.32 9.79
CA GLY A 302 -9.63 -9.43 8.84
C GLY A 302 -10.21 -9.19 7.45
N SER A 303 -11.10 -8.22 7.30
CA SER A 303 -11.62 -7.77 6.00
C SER A 303 -10.72 -6.73 5.29
N SER A 304 -9.73 -6.17 5.96
CA SER A 304 -8.83 -5.16 5.38
C SER A 304 -7.57 -5.81 4.81
N ALA A 305 -7.05 -5.26 3.72
CA ALA A 305 -5.74 -5.61 3.18
C ALA A 305 -4.61 -5.49 4.24
N ALA A 306 -4.77 -4.62 5.25
CA ALA A 306 -3.78 -4.46 6.32
C ALA A 306 -3.60 -5.72 7.21
N ALA A 307 -4.53 -6.68 7.18
CA ALA A 307 -4.47 -7.86 8.04
C ALA A 307 -3.54 -8.98 7.53
N TRP A 308 -3.01 -8.89 6.32
CA TRP A 308 -2.26 -9.98 5.67
C TRP A 308 -1.01 -10.45 6.45
N ARG A 309 -0.39 -9.56 7.25
CA ARG A 309 0.77 -9.89 8.12
C ARG A 309 0.39 -10.24 9.55
N GLY A 310 -0.90 -10.28 9.87
CA GLY A 310 -1.42 -10.44 11.22
C GLY A 310 -1.18 -9.22 12.11
N ARG A 311 -1.49 -9.36 13.40
CA ARG A 311 -1.47 -8.23 14.35
C ARG A 311 -0.09 -7.70 14.71
N LYS A 312 0.97 -8.52 14.64
CA LYS A 312 2.29 -8.17 15.21
C LYS A 312 2.86 -6.85 14.66
N PRO A 313 2.91 -6.61 13.33
CA PRO A 313 3.43 -5.35 12.81
C PRO A 313 2.57 -4.14 13.21
N ILE A 314 1.25 -4.29 13.22
CA ILE A 314 0.33 -3.21 13.62
C ILE A 314 0.52 -2.87 15.11
N GLN A 315 0.66 -3.86 15.98
CA GLN A 315 0.94 -3.65 17.41
C GLN A 315 2.29 -2.95 17.63
N ARG A 316 3.35 -3.39 16.92
CA ARG A 316 4.65 -2.72 16.93
C ARG A 316 4.51 -1.25 16.51
N ASN A 317 3.79 -1.00 15.42
CA ASN A 317 3.60 0.35 14.91
C ASN A 317 2.72 1.21 15.85
N ALA A 318 1.84 0.59 16.64
CA ALA A 318 1.09 1.29 17.68
C ALA A 318 1.98 1.77 18.82
N LEU A 319 2.92 0.93 19.29
CA LEU A 319 3.96 1.34 20.25
C LEU A 319 4.79 2.50 19.71
N ILE A 320 5.21 2.42 18.43
CA ILE A 320 5.94 3.49 17.76
C ILE A 320 5.13 4.79 17.74
N GLY A 321 3.85 4.71 17.41
CA GLY A 321 2.93 5.84 17.40
C GLY A 321 2.79 6.50 18.78
N LEU A 322 2.62 5.72 19.84
CA LEU A 322 2.53 6.22 21.21
C LEU A 322 3.83 6.89 21.66
N GLY A 323 4.98 6.27 21.37
CA GLY A 323 6.30 6.88 21.60
C GLY A 323 6.47 8.20 20.87
N ASN A 324 6.05 8.27 19.60
CA ASN A 324 6.10 9.49 18.80
C ASN A 324 5.16 10.60 19.29
N PHE A 325 4.01 10.27 19.86
CA PHE A 325 3.13 11.23 20.51
C PHE A 325 3.63 11.68 21.88
N ARG A 326 4.57 10.95 22.48
CA ARG A 326 5.00 11.10 23.88
C ARG A 326 3.79 11.06 24.83
N ASP A 327 2.92 10.07 24.64
CA ASP A 327 1.67 9.96 25.40
C ASP A 327 1.91 9.35 26.78
N GLU A 328 2.11 10.20 27.79
CA GLU A 328 2.35 9.79 29.18
C GLU A 328 1.24 8.89 29.73
N ALA A 329 -0.01 9.10 29.30
CA ALA A 329 -1.15 8.30 29.72
C ALA A 329 -1.05 6.83 29.28
N ALA A 330 -0.24 6.51 28.27
CA ALA A 330 -0.05 5.15 27.76
C ALA A 330 1.13 4.41 28.42
N VAL A 331 1.90 5.05 29.30
CA VAL A 331 3.06 4.43 29.96
C VAL A 331 2.69 3.12 30.68
N PRO A 332 1.57 3.01 31.43
CA PRO A 332 1.20 1.74 32.07
C PRO A 332 0.97 0.61 31.07
N ASP A 333 0.28 0.88 29.96
CA ASP A 333 0.00 -0.13 28.92
C ASP A 333 1.27 -0.56 28.17
N ILE A 334 2.16 0.39 27.87
CA ILE A 334 3.45 0.10 27.22
C ILE A 334 4.36 -0.70 28.16
N ALA A 335 4.41 -0.33 29.45
CA ALA A 335 5.16 -1.06 30.46
C ALA A 335 4.65 -2.51 30.63
N LYS A 336 3.33 -2.72 30.51
CA LYS A 336 2.75 -4.06 30.48
C LYS A 336 3.26 -4.87 29.29
N VAL A 337 3.29 -4.28 28.08
CA VAL A 337 3.86 -4.94 26.89
C VAL A 337 5.33 -5.30 27.10
N LEU A 338 6.13 -4.37 27.63
CA LEU A 338 7.55 -4.61 27.94
C LEU A 338 7.74 -5.79 28.91
N ARG A 339 6.85 -5.97 29.88
CA ARG A 339 6.97 -7.01 30.92
C ARG A 339 6.45 -8.38 30.48
N GLU A 340 5.33 -8.40 29.74
CA GLU A 340 4.52 -9.62 29.57
C GLU A 340 4.48 -10.16 28.14
N ASP A 341 4.82 -9.36 27.12
CA ASP A 341 4.63 -9.82 25.74
C ASP A 341 5.64 -10.91 25.37
N PRO A 342 5.19 -12.08 24.86
CA PRO A 342 6.11 -13.17 24.52
C PRO A 342 7.05 -12.85 23.35
N ARG A 343 6.75 -11.80 22.57
CA ARG A 343 7.50 -11.43 21.35
C ARG A 343 8.52 -10.35 21.70
N PHE A 344 9.81 -10.70 21.62
CA PHE A 344 10.89 -9.79 21.98
C PHE A 344 10.87 -8.50 21.13
N GLU A 345 10.41 -8.55 19.87
CA GLU A 345 10.36 -7.35 19.03
C GLU A 345 9.38 -6.30 19.58
N LEU A 346 8.30 -6.74 20.22
CA LEU A 346 7.36 -5.83 20.88
C LEU A 346 7.90 -5.31 22.20
N ARG A 347 8.59 -6.14 22.98
CA ARG A 347 9.26 -5.70 24.21
C ARG A 347 10.35 -4.67 23.90
N ALA A 348 11.22 -4.93 22.93
CA ALA A 348 12.24 -3.99 22.46
C ALA A 348 11.63 -2.66 21.96
N THR A 349 10.54 -2.73 21.20
CA THR A 349 9.84 -1.52 20.71
C THR A 349 9.15 -0.76 21.85
N ALA A 350 8.61 -1.47 22.85
CA ALA A 350 8.01 -0.87 24.04
C ALA A 350 9.08 -0.14 24.87
N ALA A 351 10.28 -0.73 25.02
CA ALA A 351 11.41 -0.06 25.67
C ALA A 351 11.78 1.24 24.96
N TRP A 352 11.89 1.23 23.63
CA TRP A 352 12.12 2.44 22.84
C TRP A 352 11.02 3.49 23.05
N ALA A 353 9.75 3.09 23.04
CA ALA A 353 8.63 4.00 23.24
C ALA A 353 8.67 4.65 24.63
N LEU A 354 8.97 3.88 25.69
CA LEU A 354 9.14 4.40 27.05
C LEU A 354 10.30 5.38 27.16
N GLY A 355 11.47 5.05 26.60
CA GLY A 355 12.61 5.98 26.57
C GLY A 355 12.31 7.29 25.83
N ARG A 356 11.44 7.23 24.82
CA ARG A 356 11.00 8.40 24.05
C ARG A 356 9.96 9.26 24.78
N ILE A 357 9.03 8.64 25.49
CA ILE A 357 8.03 9.32 26.32
C ILE A 357 8.74 9.99 27.50
N GLY A 358 9.54 9.22 28.24
CA GLY A 358 10.24 9.64 29.45
C GLY A 358 9.34 9.76 30.68
N GLY A 359 9.88 10.39 31.73
CA GLY A 359 9.24 10.47 33.04
C GLY A 359 9.68 9.34 33.99
N SER A 360 9.44 9.54 35.29
CA SER A 360 9.84 8.62 36.35
C SER A 360 9.24 7.23 36.19
N ASP A 361 7.98 7.15 35.73
CA ASP A 361 7.26 5.89 35.60
C ASP A 361 7.80 5.06 34.43
N ALA A 362 8.19 5.71 33.34
CA ALA A 362 8.84 5.07 32.21
C ALA A 362 10.25 4.57 32.59
N GLU A 363 11.02 5.37 33.34
CA GLU A 363 12.33 4.96 33.84
C GLU A 363 12.23 3.77 34.79
N ALA A 364 11.27 3.79 35.72
CA ALA A 364 11.02 2.69 36.65
C ALA A 364 10.67 1.39 35.92
N ALA A 365 9.78 1.45 34.92
CA ALA A 365 9.42 0.29 34.11
C ALA A 365 10.61 -0.29 33.32
N LEU A 366 11.47 0.58 32.76
CA LEU A 366 12.69 0.16 32.06
C LEU A 366 13.71 -0.47 33.02
N ALA A 367 13.90 0.12 34.19
CA ALA A 367 14.83 -0.38 35.21
C ALA A 367 14.39 -1.75 35.76
N GLU A 368 13.09 -1.94 35.98
CA GLU A 368 12.53 -3.25 36.35
C GLU A 368 12.81 -4.28 35.25
N ALA A 369 12.46 -3.97 34.00
CA ALA A 369 12.64 -4.89 32.87
C ALA A 369 14.11 -5.26 32.62
N ALA A 370 15.06 -4.32 32.84
CA ALA A 370 16.49 -4.59 32.72
C ALA A 370 16.98 -5.71 33.66
N GLY A 371 16.31 -5.91 34.81
CA GLY A 371 16.65 -6.97 35.76
C GLY A 371 16.09 -8.35 35.40
N THR A 372 15.14 -8.43 34.47
CA THR A 372 14.40 -9.68 34.16
C THR A 372 14.42 -10.10 32.70
N GLU A 373 14.72 -9.19 31.77
CA GLU A 373 14.78 -9.50 30.34
C GLU A 373 15.95 -10.45 30.03
N THR A 374 15.71 -11.37 29.10
CA THR A 374 16.67 -12.41 28.71
C THR A 374 17.04 -12.37 27.23
N ASP A 375 16.23 -11.71 26.39
CA ASP A 375 16.53 -11.51 24.98
C ASP A 375 17.54 -10.36 24.80
N GLU A 376 18.61 -10.63 24.05
CA GLU A 376 19.73 -9.70 23.85
C GLU A 376 19.31 -8.40 23.15
N GLN A 377 18.43 -8.48 22.14
CA GLN A 377 17.99 -7.30 21.40
C GLN A 377 17.03 -6.45 22.22
N ALA A 378 16.18 -7.07 23.03
CA ALA A 378 15.33 -6.35 23.97
C ALA A 378 16.16 -5.69 25.09
N LEU A 379 17.16 -6.38 25.66
CA LEU A 379 18.10 -5.80 26.63
C LEU A 379 18.84 -4.58 26.07
N GLU A 380 19.32 -4.68 24.83
CA GLU A 380 20.00 -3.57 24.15
C GLU A 380 19.07 -2.36 23.98
N ALA A 381 17.82 -2.59 23.59
CA ALA A 381 16.81 -1.53 23.48
C ALA A 381 16.49 -0.88 24.85
N ILE A 382 16.39 -1.67 25.93
CA ILE A 382 16.20 -1.17 27.29
C ILE A 382 17.40 -0.32 27.72
N GLY A 383 18.63 -0.79 27.48
CA GLY A 383 19.86 -0.08 27.79
C GLY A 383 19.93 1.30 27.11
N ARG A 384 19.67 1.34 25.80
CA ARG A 384 19.61 2.61 25.03
C ARG A 384 18.51 3.54 25.54
N ALA A 385 17.34 3.01 25.88
CA ALA A 385 16.24 3.80 26.43
C ALA A 385 16.62 4.44 27.77
N LEU A 386 17.23 3.69 28.69
CA LEU A 386 17.72 4.20 29.97
C LEU A 386 18.83 5.26 29.79
N GLU A 387 19.76 5.05 28.87
CA GLU A 387 20.79 6.04 28.54
C GLU A 387 20.18 7.34 27.99
N THR A 388 19.16 7.22 27.14
CA THR A 388 18.41 8.37 26.61
C THR A 388 17.74 9.17 27.72
N LEU A 389 17.18 8.52 28.74
CA LEU A 389 16.56 9.20 29.89
C LEU A 389 17.61 9.89 30.77
N ARG A 390 18.72 9.22 31.08
CA ARG A 390 19.83 9.77 31.88
C ARG A 390 20.50 10.98 31.23
N SER A 391 20.53 11.04 29.90
CA SER A 391 21.12 12.14 29.13
C SER A 391 20.17 13.34 28.94
N GLY A 392 19.03 13.38 29.63
CA GLY A 392 18.07 14.50 29.58
C GLY A 392 16.94 14.34 28.56
N GLY A 393 16.72 13.11 28.06
CA GLY A 393 15.65 12.74 27.15
C GLY A 393 15.94 13.10 25.68
N PRO A 394 15.13 12.60 24.73
CA PRO A 394 15.32 12.91 23.33
C PRO A 394 15.05 14.41 23.10
N LYS A 395 16.01 15.13 22.51
CA LYS A 395 15.90 16.57 22.20
C LYS A 395 14.56 16.86 21.52
N ARG A 396 13.74 17.73 22.12
CA ARG A 396 12.48 18.20 21.49
C ARG A 396 12.84 18.74 20.09
N ARG A 397 12.28 18.16 19.02
CA ARG A 397 12.34 18.80 17.69
C ARG A 397 11.69 20.16 17.85
N ALA A 398 12.47 21.23 17.69
CA ALA A 398 11.96 22.59 17.68
C ALA A 398 10.84 22.64 16.63
N GLY A 399 9.61 22.91 17.07
CA GLY A 399 8.50 23.08 16.15
C GLY A 399 8.89 24.14 15.14
N ARG A 400 8.82 23.82 13.84
CA ARG A 400 8.88 24.82 12.77
C ARG A 400 7.84 25.88 13.13
N LYS A 401 8.28 27.04 13.63
CA LYS A 401 7.44 28.23 13.71
C LYS A 401 6.93 28.46 12.30
N LYS A 402 5.63 28.25 12.08
CA LYS A 402 4.97 28.77 10.89
C LYS A 402 5.16 30.28 10.97
N SER A 403 6.03 30.83 10.13
CA SER A 403 5.99 32.24 9.79
C SER A 403 4.60 32.47 9.19
N ALA A 404 3.71 33.05 9.98
CA ALA A 404 2.48 33.61 9.49
C ALA A 404 2.86 34.86 8.70
N GLU A 405 3.06 34.72 7.39
CA GLU A 405 2.99 35.87 6.49
C GLU A 405 1.51 36.28 6.40
N PRO A 406 1.20 37.57 6.59
CA PRO A 406 -0.16 38.06 6.46
C PRO A 406 -0.58 37.94 5.00
N ARG A 407 -1.71 37.27 4.75
CA ARG A 407 -2.40 37.33 3.46
C ARG A 407 -2.83 38.78 3.25
N THR A 408 -2.14 39.49 2.36
CA THR A 408 -2.68 40.70 1.76
C THR A 408 -3.87 40.29 0.89
N ALA A 409 -5.00 40.95 1.13
CA ALA A 409 -6.18 40.86 0.29
C ALA A 409 -5.92 41.60 -1.02
N GLU A 410 -6.10 40.90 -2.14
CA GLU A 410 -6.66 41.39 -3.41
C GLU A 410 -7.06 40.20 -4.27
#